data_AF-A0A965J7T9-F1
#
_entry.id   AF-A0A965J7T9-F1
#
_cell.length_a   1.000
_cell.length_b   1.000
_cell.length_c   1.000
_cell.angle_alpha   90.00
_cell.angle_beta   90.00
_cell.angle_gamma   90.00
#
_symmetry.space_group_name_H-M   'P 1'
#
loop_
_entity.id
_entity.type
_entity.pdbx_description
1 polymer ?
#
loop_
_entity_poly.entity_id
_entity_poly.type
_entity_poly.pdbx_seq_one_letter_code
_entity_poly.pdbx_strand_id
1 'polypeptide(L)'
;MVKMDNEFMPKNAEKPHIYHCDICDFKCCKYSNFKIHNTTRKHLKNENDNKMVKNDNNLMPKNSLFSCSCGNVYKHQSGLSRHKKKCDSKQENITITVEENSPVNNQFSTDLIMELLKQNQEFKELIIEQNKQMLEMSKERSIITTNSNNVTQNNNFNLQVFLNETCKDALNLSDFLESLIVTLTDFENFAPLGYCGGITNILVNGLNKLD
;
A
#
# COMPACT_ATOMS: atom_id res chain seq x y z
N MET A 1 -30.09 1.62 55.81
CA MET A 1 -31.39 2.18 56.22
C MET A 1 -31.20 3.69 56.36
N VAL A 2 -31.45 4.46 55.29
CA VAL A 2 -31.30 5.92 55.29
C VAL A 2 -32.69 6.51 55.05
N LYS A 3 -33.13 7.33 56.01
CA LYS A 3 -34.45 7.96 56.04
C LYS A 3 -34.60 8.90 54.84
N MET A 4 -35.75 8.81 54.17
CA MET A 4 -36.18 9.71 53.12
C MET A 4 -36.87 10.91 53.76
N ASP A 5 -36.31 12.10 53.60
CA ASP A 5 -37.08 13.34 53.67
C ASP A 5 -37.18 13.90 52.25
N ASN A 6 -38.42 13.89 51.74
CA ASN A 6 -38.82 14.46 50.46
C ASN A 6 -38.99 15.97 50.65
N GLU A 7 -38.00 16.77 50.27
CA GLU A 7 -38.18 18.21 50.09
C GLU A 7 -37.67 18.64 48.71
N PHE A 8 -38.59 19.23 47.93
CA PHE A 8 -38.30 19.89 46.66
C PHE A 8 -37.30 21.04 46.91
N MET A 9 -36.10 20.98 46.33
CA MET A 9 -35.11 22.06 46.49
C MET A 9 -35.33 23.25 45.54
N PRO A 10 -35.20 24.50 46.02
CA PRO A 10 -35.34 25.72 45.23
C PRO A 10 -34.16 25.96 44.28
N LYS A 11 -34.42 26.71 43.19
CA LYS A 11 -33.53 26.84 42.01
C LYS A 11 -32.24 27.65 42.20
N ASN A 12 -31.98 28.27 43.36
CA ASN A 12 -30.78 29.08 43.61
C ASN A 12 -30.42 29.10 45.11
N ALA A 13 -29.74 28.06 45.62
CA ALA A 13 -29.17 28.07 46.96
C ALA A 13 -27.69 28.49 46.91
N GLU A 14 -27.29 29.45 47.75
CA GLU A 14 -25.95 30.07 47.78
C GLU A 14 -24.80 29.11 48.17
N LYS A 15 -25.12 27.86 48.53
CA LYS A 15 -24.16 26.78 48.74
C LYS A 15 -24.68 25.48 48.11
N PRO A 16 -24.33 25.16 46.85
CA PRO A 16 -24.81 23.94 46.22
C PRO A 16 -24.24 22.72 46.95
N HIS A 17 -25.12 21.80 47.38
CA HIS A 17 -24.69 20.50 47.87
C HIS A 17 -23.99 19.76 46.72
N ILE A 18 -22.69 19.50 46.88
CA ILE A 18 -21.90 18.74 45.91
C ILE A 18 -21.96 17.27 46.28
N TYR A 19 -22.49 16.45 45.39
CA TYR A 19 -22.45 15.00 45.45
C TYR A 19 -21.13 14.52 44.84
N HIS A 20 -20.44 13.62 45.54
CA HIS A 20 -19.14 13.07 45.15
C HIS A 20 -19.23 11.54 45.05
N CYS A 21 -18.64 10.97 44.01
CA CYS A 21 -18.47 9.53 43.85
C CYS A 21 -17.00 9.18 43.99
N ASP A 22 -16.64 8.46 45.05
CA ASP A 22 -15.25 8.08 45.35
C ASP A 22 -14.67 7.05 44.36
N ILE A 23 -15.54 6.31 43.64
CA ILE A 23 -15.13 5.28 42.67
C ILE A 23 -14.65 5.91 41.35
N CYS A 24 -15.27 7.03 40.97
CA CYS A 24 -15.09 7.65 39.64
C CYS A 24 -14.63 9.11 39.69
N ASP A 25 -14.35 9.65 40.88
CA ASP A 25 -14.09 11.08 41.17
C ASP A 25 -15.10 12.04 40.53
N PHE A 26 -16.35 11.57 40.35
CA PHE A 26 -17.40 12.34 39.72
C PHE A 26 -18.06 13.29 40.73
N LYS A 27 -18.14 14.58 40.37
CA LYS A 27 -18.75 15.64 41.18
C LYS A 27 -19.95 16.24 40.45
N CYS A 28 -21.08 16.39 41.13
CA CYS A 28 -22.22 17.13 40.58
C CYS A 28 -23.03 17.81 41.69
N CYS A 29 -23.84 18.81 41.33
CA CYS A 29 -24.65 19.58 42.27
C CYS A 29 -26.11 19.09 42.39
N LYS A 30 -26.51 18.09 41.59
CA LYS A 30 -27.89 17.60 41.49
C LYS A 30 -27.97 16.12 41.85
N TYR A 31 -28.79 15.79 42.85
CA TYR A 31 -28.97 14.40 43.28
C TYR A 31 -29.48 13.49 42.17
N SER A 32 -30.42 13.96 41.33
CA SER A 32 -30.94 13.18 40.20
C SER A 32 -29.83 12.76 39.23
N ASN A 33 -28.89 13.66 38.93
CA ASN A 33 -27.73 13.36 38.08
C ASN A 33 -26.78 12.38 38.77
N PHE A 34 -26.60 12.50 40.09
CA PHE A 34 -25.80 11.57 40.87
C PHE A 34 -26.41 10.15 40.87
N LYS A 35 -27.73 10.06 41.01
CA LYS A 35 -28.46 8.78 40.94
C LYS A 35 -28.33 8.14 39.57
N ILE A 36 -28.45 8.93 38.50
CA ILE A 36 -28.22 8.44 37.12
C ILE A 36 -26.77 7.98 36.95
N HIS A 37 -25.79 8.74 37.43
CA HIS A 37 -24.37 8.37 37.40
C HIS A 37 -24.13 6.95 37.96
N ASN A 38 -24.70 6.64 39.13
CA ASN A 38 -24.54 5.32 39.77
C ASN A 38 -25.14 4.16 38.94
N THR A 39 -26.16 4.45 38.12
CA THR A 39 -26.76 3.45 37.21
C THR A 39 -26.03 3.31 35.88
N THR A 40 -25.07 4.19 35.57
CA THR A 40 -24.36 4.11 34.29
C THR A 40 -23.50 2.86 34.24
N ARG A 41 -23.50 2.18 33.07
CA ARG A 41 -22.62 1.04 32.80
C ARG A 41 -21.14 1.32 33.09
N LYS A 42 -20.70 2.57 32.92
CA LYS A 42 -19.33 3.00 33.22
C LYS A 42 -19.05 2.96 34.74
N HIS A 43 -19.97 3.48 35.56
CA HIS A 43 -19.85 3.43 37.02
C HIS A 43 -19.89 1.99 37.53
N LEU A 44 -20.90 1.20 37.11
CA LEU A 44 -21.06 -0.19 37.52
C LEU A 44 -19.84 -1.06 37.16
N LYS A 45 -19.17 -0.79 36.04
CA LYS A 45 -17.94 -1.49 35.67
C LYS A 45 -16.78 -1.14 36.60
N ASN A 46 -16.61 0.14 36.94
CA ASN A 46 -15.56 0.59 37.84
C ASN A 46 -15.78 0.15 39.30
N GLU A 47 -17.04 0.04 39.72
CA GLU A 47 -17.43 -0.47 41.05
C GLU A 47 -17.11 -1.97 41.21
N ASN A 48 -17.41 -2.79 40.20
CA ASN A 48 -17.16 -4.23 40.25
C ASN A 48 -15.68 -4.60 40.08
N ASP A 49 -14.93 -3.85 39.27
CA ASP A 49 -13.55 -4.23 38.91
C ASP A 49 -12.49 -3.70 39.90
N ASN A 50 -12.86 -2.87 40.90
CA ASN A 50 -11.95 -2.20 41.87
C ASN A 50 -10.69 -1.57 41.22
N LYS A 51 -10.76 -1.26 39.92
CA LYS A 51 -9.69 -0.70 39.12
C LYS A 51 -10.10 0.70 38.71
N MET A 52 -9.62 1.68 39.47
CA MET A 52 -9.39 2.99 38.89
C MET A 52 -8.37 2.80 37.75
N VAL A 53 -8.86 2.76 36.50
CA VAL A 53 -8.01 3.10 35.37
C VAL A 53 -7.69 4.58 35.57
N LYS A 54 -6.58 4.87 36.25
CA LYS A 54 -5.94 6.17 36.14
C LYS A 54 -5.79 6.39 34.64
N ASN A 55 -6.40 7.47 34.17
CA ASN A 55 -6.21 7.91 32.80
C ASN A 55 -4.76 8.39 32.68
N ASP A 56 -3.83 7.44 32.59
CA ASP A 56 -2.47 7.71 32.19
C ASP A 56 -2.55 8.16 30.73
N ASN A 57 -2.67 9.48 30.55
CA ASN A 57 -2.58 10.15 29.25
C ASN A 57 -1.17 10.02 28.61
N ASN A 58 -0.37 9.03 29.03
CA ASN A 58 0.99 8.78 28.59
C ASN A 58 1.07 7.41 27.96
N LEU A 59 0.50 7.24 26.77
CA LEU A 59 0.91 6.30 25.70
C LEU A 59 -0.13 6.31 24.57
N MET A 60 -0.22 7.42 23.84
CA MET A 60 -0.67 7.37 22.45
C MET A 60 0.38 8.09 21.61
N PRO A 61 0.89 7.49 20.51
CA PRO A 61 1.72 8.22 19.58
C PRO A 61 0.89 9.39 19.05
N LYS A 62 1.34 10.63 19.26
CA LYS A 62 0.65 11.87 18.84
C LYS A 62 0.43 12.00 17.32
N ASN A 63 0.76 10.98 16.52
CA ASN A 63 0.82 11.01 15.06
C ASN A 63 0.15 9.80 14.37
N SER A 64 -0.92 9.22 14.94
CA SER A 64 -1.73 8.27 14.16
C SER A 64 -2.45 9.03 13.04
N LEU A 65 -1.90 8.92 11.83
CA LEU A 65 -2.47 9.43 10.60
C LEU A 65 -3.56 8.45 10.12
N PHE A 66 -4.73 8.98 9.80
CA PHE A 66 -5.90 8.21 9.39
C PHE A 66 -6.02 8.23 7.87
N SER A 67 -5.80 7.11 7.20
CA SER A 67 -5.88 7.01 5.74
C SER A 67 -7.24 6.50 5.26
N CYS A 68 -7.62 6.93 4.06
CA CYS A 68 -8.70 6.35 3.27
C CYS A 68 -8.12 5.45 2.16
N SER A 69 -8.91 4.50 1.68
CA SER A 69 -8.55 3.63 0.55
C SER A 69 -8.32 4.40 -0.76
N CYS A 70 -8.75 5.65 -0.85
CA CYS A 70 -8.42 6.55 -1.96
C CYS A 70 -6.99 7.15 -1.89
N GLY A 71 -6.22 6.82 -0.84
CA GLY A 71 -4.88 7.34 -0.60
C GLY A 71 -4.81 8.65 0.20
N ASN A 72 -5.94 9.30 0.49
CA ASN A 72 -5.94 10.53 1.29
C ASN A 72 -5.69 10.24 2.78
N VAL A 73 -4.89 11.09 3.42
CA VAL A 73 -4.47 10.93 4.82
C VAL A 73 -4.90 12.13 5.65
N TYR A 74 -5.42 11.86 6.85
CA TYR A 74 -6.02 12.86 7.75
C TYR A 74 -5.38 12.81 9.13
N LYS A 75 -5.18 13.99 9.73
CA LYS A 75 -4.65 14.13 11.10
C LYS A 75 -5.63 13.66 12.18
N HIS A 76 -6.92 13.69 11.89
CA HIS A 76 -7.98 13.37 12.84
C HIS A 76 -9.00 12.43 12.22
N GLN A 77 -9.50 11.49 13.02
CA GLN A 77 -10.57 10.55 12.62
C GLN A 77 -11.81 11.27 12.10
N SER A 78 -12.16 12.42 12.68
CA SER A 78 -13.28 13.24 12.22
C SER A 78 -13.09 13.76 10.78
N GLY A 79 -11.85 14.05 10.38
CA GLY A 79 -11.50 14.42 9.00
C GLY A 79 -11.73 13.26 8.03
N LEU A 80 -11.23 12.07 8.38
CA LEU A 80 -11.47 10.85 7.61
C LEU A 80 -12.98 10.52 7.50
N SER A 81 -13.74 10.66 8.58
CA SER A 81 -15.19 10.41 8.57
C SER A 81 -15.94 11.38 7.66
N ARG A 82 -15.56 12.66 7.62
CA ARG A 82 -16.16 13.65 6.69
C ARG A 82 -15.81 13.32 5.25
N HIS A 83 -14.56 12.93 4.99
CA HIS A 83 -14.11 12.51 3.68
C HIS A 83 -14.85 11.27 3.18
N LYS A 84 -14.95 10.21 4.00
CA LYS A 84 -15.65 8.95 3.63
C LYS A 84 -17.09 9.16 3.17
N LYS A 85 -17.78 10.20 3.65
CA LYS A 85 -19.15 10.53 3.21
C LYS A 85 -19.23 11.08 1.78
N LYS A 86 -18.12 11.54 1.22
CA LYS A 86 -18.02 12.17 -0.11
C LYS A 86 -16.96 11.49 -0.99
N CYS A 87 -16.44 10.34 -0.57
CA CYS A 87 -15.37 9.66 -1.26
C CYS A 87 -15.98 8.69 -2.28
N ASP A 88 -15.66 8.89 -3.57
CA ASP A 88 -16.19 8.09 -4.68
C ASP A 88 -15.44 6.78 -4.94
N SER A 89 -14.44 6.45 -4.11
CA SER A 89 -13.75 5.16 -4.16
C SER A 89 -14.69 4.02 -3.75
N LYS A 90 -15.45 3.51 -4.72
CA LYS A 90 -16.20 2.27 -4.60
C LYS A 90 -15.22 1.14 -4.37
N GLN A 91 -15.43 0.38 -3.30
CA GLN A 91 -14.71 -0.86 -3.08
C GLN A 91 -15.18 -1.89 -4.11
N GLU A 92 -14.34 -2.25 -5.06
CA GLU A 92 -14.37 -3.61 -5.59
C GLU A 92 -13.75 -4.49 -4.50
N ASN A 93 -14.60 -5.07 -3.67
CA ASN A 93 -14.18 -6.11 -2.74
C ASN A 93 -13.87 -7.34 -3.59
N ILE A 94 -12.61 -7.51 -4.00
CA ILE A 94 -12.12 -8.80 -4.51
C ILE A 94 -12.09 -9.74 -3.30
N THR A 95 -13.21 -10.42 -3.08
CA THR A 95 -13.29 -11.54 -2.16
C THR A 95 -12.75 -12.74 -2.95
N ILE A 96 -11.53 -13.19 -2.64
CA ILE A 96 -11.00 -14.44 -3.19
C ILE A 96 -11.73 -15.57 -2.46
N THR A 97 -12.89 -15.96 -2.97
CA THR A 97 -13.47 -17.29 -2.69
C THR A 97 -12.95 -18.21 -3.78
N VAL A 98 -12.08 -19.14 -3.39
CA VAL A 98 -11.67 -20.26 -4.25
C VAL A 98 -12.87 -21.19 -4.35
N GLU A 99 -13.73 -20.95 -5.34
CA GLU A 99 -14.69 -21.94 -5.81
C GLU A 99 -14.27 -22.36 -7.22
N GLU A 100 -13.89 -23.63 -7.33
CA GLU A 100 -13.56 -24.30 -8.57
C GLU A 100 -14.79 -24.33 -9.50
N ASN A 101 -14.54 -24.06 -10.79
CA ASN A 101 -15.42 -24.28 -11.94
C ASN A 101 -16.68 -23.40 -12.06
N SER A 102 -16.51 -22.24 -12.68
CA SER A 102 -17.47 -21.81 -13.71
C SER A 102 -16.72 -21.16 -14.88
N PRO A 103 -17.13 -21.36 -16.14
CA PRO A 103 -16.47 -20.74 -17.27
C PRO A 103 -16.80 -19.26 -17.24
N VAL A 104 -15.83 -18.45 -16.83
CA VAL A 104 -15.86 -17.00 -17.05
C VAL A 104 -15.92 -16.82 -18.55
N ASN A 105 -17.12 -16.48 -19.05
CA ASN A 105 -17.33 -15.98 -20.39
C ASN A 105 -16.66 -14.60 -20.46
N ASN A 106 -15.34 -14.62 -20.59
CA ASN A 106 -14.52 -13.44 -20.84
C ASN A 106 -14.79 -13.07 -22.30
N GLN A 107 -15.80 -12.24 -22.48
CA GLN A 107 -16.32 -11.80 -23.76
C GLN A 107 -15.38 -10.75 -24.36
N PHE A 108 -14.11 -11.10 -24.55
CA PHE A 108 -13.33 -10.52 -25.62
C PHE A 108 -13.82 -11.20 -26.89
N SER A 109 -14.54 -10.45 -27.72
CA SER A 109 -15.05 -10.96 -29.00
C SER A 109 -13.88 -11.61 -29.74
N THR A 110 -13.97 -12.90 -30.04
CA THR A 110 -12.96 -13.63 -30.82
C THR A 110 -12.62 -12.87 -32.10
N ASP A 111 -13.58 -12.12 -32.64
CA ASP A 111 -13.43 -11.21 -33.77
C ASP A 111 -12.41 -10.09 -33.54
N LEU A 112 -12.35 -9.49 -32.34
CA LEU A 112 -11.36 -8.46 -32.00
C LEU A 112 -9.95 -9.06 -31.92
N ILE A 113 -9.84 -10.29 -31.40
CA ILE A 113 -8.57 -11.01 -31.32
C ILE A 113 -8.08 -11.37 -32.74
N MET A 114 -8.99 -11.83 -33.61
CA MET A 114 -8.68 -12.14 -35.00
C MET A 114 -8.25 -10.89 -35.78
N GLU A 115 -8.90 -9.75 -35.56
CA GLU A 115 -8.51 -8.48 -36.18
C GLU A 115 -7.13 -8.00 -35.70
N LEU A 116 -6.83 -8.13 -34.40
CA LEU A 116 -5.50 -7.83 -33.85
C LEU A 116 -4.41 -8.75 -34.42
N LEU A 117 -4.71 -10.04 -34.60
CA LEU A 117 -3.77 -10.98 -35.23
C LEU A 117 -3.52 -10.64 -36.70
N LYS A 118 -4.55 -10.20 -37.42
CA LYS A 118 -4.43 -9.74 -38.80
C LYS A 118 -3.59 -8.46 -38.91
N GLN A 119 -3.87 -7.47 -38.06
CA GLN A 119 -3.06 -6.24 -38.00
C GLN A 119 -1.60 -6.53 -37.64
N ASN A 120 -1.34 -7.50 -36.75
CA ASN A 120 0.01 -7.92 -36.42
C ASN A 120 0.73 -8.62 -37.60
N GLN A 121 0.01 -9.39 -38.42
CA GLN A 121 0.59 -9.97 -39.64
C GLN A 121 0.96 -8.89 -40.65
N GLU A 122 0.09 -7.91 -40.88
CA GLU A 122 0.36 -6.77 -41.76
C GLU A 122 1.56 -5.94 -41.26
N PHE A 123 1.64 -5.70 -39.95
CA PHE A 123 2.76 -4.97 -39.35
C PHE A 123 4.09 -5.74 -39.48
N LYS A 124 4.07 -7.06 -39.32
CA LYS A 124 5.23 -7.92 -39.54
C LYS A 124 5.72 -7.84 -40.99
N GLU A 125 4.82 -7.88 -41.96
CA GLU A 125 5.20 -7.76 -43.38
C GLU A 125 5.81 -6.39 -43.69
N LEU A 126 5.24 -5.31 -43.14
CA LEU A 126 5.77 -3.95 -43.31
C LEU A 126 7.19 -3.81 -42.73
N ILE A 127 7.47 -4.40 -41.56
CA ILE A 127 8.81 -4.42 -40.97
C ILE A 127 9.80 -5.19 -41.84
N ILE A 128 9.39 -6.34 -42.38
CA ILE A 128 10.27 -7.15 -43.25
C ILE A 128 10.61 -6.37 -44.52
N GLU A 129 9.63 -5.71 -45.13
CA GLU A 129 9.83 -4.91 -46.33
C GLU A 129 10.73 -3.69 -46.05
N GLN A 130 10.51 -2.98 -44.95
CA GLN A 130 11.37 -1.86 -44.53
C GLN A 130 12.83 -2.31 -44.31
N ASN A 131 13.03 -3.47 -43.66
CA ASN A 131 14.37 -4.03 -43.47
C ASN A 131 15.03 -4.42 -44.80
N LYS A 132 14.27 -4.95 -45.75
CA LYS A 132 14.75 -5.26 -47.10
C LYS A 132 15.22 -3.99 -47.82
N GLN A 133 14.43 -2.93 -47.79
CA GLN A 133 14.79 -1.64 -48.40
C GLN A 133 16.01 -1.01 -47.73
N MET A 134 16.11 -1.08 -46.40
CA MET A 134 17.30 -0.62 -45.66
C MET A 134 18.56 -1.39 -46.06
N LEU A 135 18.44 -2.71 -46.25
CA LEU A 135 19.56 -3.56 -46.69
C LEU A 135 19.98 -3.24 -48.13
N GLU A 136 19.03 -3.01 -49.05
CA GLU A 136 19.33 -2.63 -50.44
C GLU A 136 19.98 -1.24 -50.52
N MET A 137 19.49 -0.24 -49.79
CA MET A 137 20.15 1.08 -49.68
C MET A 137 21.56 0.98 -49.08
N SER A 138 21.81 0.01 -48.20
CA SER A 138 23.14 -0.24 -47.66
C SER A 138 24.08 -0.92 -48.65
N LYS A 139 23.56 -1.71 -49.60
CA LYS A 139 24.36 -2.37 -50.65
C LYS A 139 24.72 -1.41 -51.79
N GLU A 140 23.86 -0.45 -52.12
CA GLU A 140 24.14 0.58 -53.14
C GLU A 140 25.21 1.60 -52.70
N ARG A 141 25.60 1.60 -51.42
CA ARG A 141 26.73 2.41 -50.93
C ARG A 141 28.07 1.72 -51.18
N SER A 142 28.46 1.57 -52.45
CA SER A 142 29.84 1.26 -52.82
C SER A 142 30.37 2.24 -53.86
N ILE A 143 31.50 2.86 -53.48
CA ILE A 143 32.46 3.63 -54.29
C ILE A 143 32.08 5.08 -54.64
N ILE A 144 32.31 6.00 -53.69
CA ILE A 144 32.84 7.34 -54.02
C ILE A 144 34.24 7.43 -53.43
N THR A 145 35.26 7.13 -54.23
CA THR A 145 36.65 7.47 -53.92
C THR A 145 36.80 8.98 -54.08
N THR A 146 36.67 9.72 -52.98
CA THR A 146 37.20 11.08 -52.89
C THR A 146 38.31 11.10 -51.86
N ASN A 147 39.52 11.39 -52.35
CA ASN A 147 40.74 11.54 -51.57
C ASN A 147 40.58 12.76 -50.64
N SER A 148 40.17 12.52 -49.40
CA SER A 148 40.14 13.55 -48.36
C SER A 148 40.47 12.90 -47.01
N ASN A 149 41.65 13.24 -46.47
CA ASN A 149 42.21 12.73 -45.22
C ASN A 149 41.52 13.28 -43.97
N ASN A 150 40.20 13.11 -43.86
CA ASN A 150 39.48 13.26 -42.59
C ASN A 150 38.89 11.91 -42.22
N VAL A 151 39.69 11.10 -41.54
CA VAL A 151 39.25 9.86 -40.90
C VAL A 151 38.42 10.25 -39.67
N THR A 152 37.17 10.65 -39.91
CA THR A 152 36.16 10.67 -38.86
C THR A 152 35.78 9.22 -38.62
N GLN A 153 36.48 8.56 -37.69
CA GLN A 153 36.12 7.23 -37.17
C GLN A 153 34.78 7.36 -36.46
N ASN A 154 33.69 7.27 -37.22
CA ASN A 154 32.36 7.14 -36.65
C ASN A 154 32.22 5.69 -36.21
N ASN A 155 32.76 5.37 -35.03
CA ASN A 155 32.58 4.09 -34.35
C ASN A 155 31.10 3.95 -33.99
N ASN A 156 30.28 3.57 -34.96
CA ASN A 156 28.88 3.29 -34.75
C ASN A 156 28.78 2.07 -33.84
N PHE A 157 28.48 2.31 -32.57
CA PHE A 157 28.20 1.26 -31.61
C PHE A 157 27.03 0.42 -32.11
N ASN A 158 27.31 -0.85 -32.41
CA ASN A 158 26.29 -1.81 -32.79
C ASN A 158 25.85 -2.55 -31.53
N LEU A 159 24.72 -2.13 -30.97
CA LEU A 159 24.12 -2.76 -29.79
C LEU A 159 23.89 -4.26 -30.01
N GLN A 160 23.48 -4.70 -31.20
CA GLN A 160 23.22 -6.11 -31.47
C GLN A 160 24.50 -6.96 -31.38
N VAL A 161 25.63 -6.44 -31.83
CA VAL A 161 26.93 -7.11 -31.69
C VAL A 161 27.33 -7.16 -30.22
N PHE A 162 27.18 -6.05 -29.48
CA PHE A 162 27.46 -6.01 -28.05
C PHE A 162 26.62 -7.01 -27.26
N LEU A 163 25.31 -7.08 -27.51
CA LEU A 163 24.41 -8.04 -26.86
C LEU A 163 24.81 -9.49 -27.18
N ASN A 164 25.17 -9.77 -28.43
CA ASN A 164 25.55 -11.12 -28.86
C ASN A 164 26.95 -11.56 -28.39
N GLU A 165 27.88 -10.63 -28.18
CA GLU A 165 29.25 -10.96 -27.73
C GLU A 165 29.39 -10.88 -26.21
N THR A 166 28.72 -9.93 -25.56
CA THR A 166 28.90 -9.63 -24.13
C THR A 166 27.77 -10.19 -23.27
N CYS A 167 26.55 -10.29 -23.80
CA CYS A 167 25.36 -10.64 -23.02
C CYS A 167 24.66 -11.93 -23.46
N LYS A 168 25.21 -12.67 -24.44
CA LYS A 168 24.57 -13.87 -25.01
C LYS A 168 24.25 -14.93 -23.96
N ASP A 169 25.19 -15.13 -23.04
CA ASP A 169 25.08 -16.11 -21.96
C ASP A 169 24.81 -15.42 -20.61
N ALA A 170 24.30 -14.19 -20.63
CA ALA A 170 23.92 -13.48 -19.40
C ALA A 170 22.74 -14.19 -18.73
N LEU A 171 22.84 -14.32 -17.41
CA LEU A 171 21.85 -14.99 -16.59
C LEU A 171 20.53 -14.19 -16.59
N ASN A 172 19.41 -14.85 -16.88
CA ASN A 172 18.12 -14.16 -16.93
C ASN A 172 17.55 -13.97 -15.52
N LEU A 173 16.57 -13.05 -15.37
CA LEU A 173 16.04 -12.72 -14.05
C LEU A 173 15.41 -13.92 -13.32
N SER A 174 14.73 -14.82 -14.03
CA SER A 174 14.11 -16.00 -13.42
C SER A 174 15.17 -16.95 -12.89
N ASP A 175 16.19 -17.25 -13.70
CA ASP A 175 17.33 -18.09 -13.30
C ASP A 175 18.03 -17.49 -12.07
N PHE A 176 18.13 -16.15 -12.02
CA PHE A 176 18.72 -15.46 -10.87
C PHE A 176 17.90 -15.71 -9.61
N LEU A 177 16.58 -15.50 -9.67
CA LEU A 177 15.69 -15.68 -8.53
C LEU A 177 15.65 -17.13 -8.04
N GLU A 178 15.74 -18.10 -8.95
CA GLU A 178 15.81 -19.53 -8.59
C GLU A 178 17.14 -19.89 -7.92
N SER A 179 18.23 -19.19 -8.24
CA SER A 179 19.53 -19.38 -7.60
C SER A 179 19.64 -18.80 -6.18
N LEU A 180 18.69 -17.95 -5.76
CA LEU A 180 18.73 -17.30 -4.45
C LEU A 180 18.43 -18.29 -3.32
N ILE A 181 19.44 -18.55 -2.49
CA ILE A 181 19.29 -19.33 -1.26
C ILE A 181 18.90 -18.38 -0.13
N VAL A 182 17.66 -18.49 0.36
CA VAL A 182 17.19 -17.74 1.53
C VAL A 182 17.58 -18.47 2.80
N THR A 183 18.32 -17.80 3.69
CA THR A 183 18.79 -18.36 4.95
C THR A 183 17.94 -17.89 6.14
N LEU A 184 18.06 -18.57 7.29
CA LEU A 184 17.39 -18.14 8.52
C LEU A 184 17.86 -16.74 8.96
N THR A 185 19.15 -16.44 8.76
CA THR A 185 19.73 -15.11 9.01
C THR A 185 19.06 -14.03 8.17
N ASP A 186 18.72 -14.34 6.92
CA ASP A 186 17.99 -13.40 6.07
C ASP A 186 16.61 -13.10 6.64
N PHE A 187 15.93 -14.09 7.23
CA PHE A 187 14.63 -13.93 7.88
C PHE A 187 14.74 -13.11 9.18
N GLU A 188 15.77 -13.34 9.99
CA GLU A 188 16.05 -12.53 11.19
C GLU A 188 16.26 -11.06 10.85
N ASN A 189 16.83 -10.76 9.68
CA ASN A 189 17.04 -9.41 9.18
C ASN A 189 15.75 -8.69 8.77
N PHE A 190 14.61 -9.37 8.58
CA PHE A 190 13.31 -8.71 8.30
C PHE A 190 12.81 -7.88 9.48
N ALA A 191 13.11 -8.29 10.72
CA ALA A 191 12.65 -7.58 11.91
C ALA A 191 13.33 -6.19 12.06
N PRO A 192 14.67 -6.06 12.00
CA PRO A 192 15.33 -4.76 12.09
C PRO A 192 15.24 -3.92 10.80
N LEU A 193 15.26 -4.54 9.61
CA LEU A 193 15.27 -3.80 8.33
C LEU A 193 13.87 -3.58 7.74
N GLY A 194 12.85 -4.25 8.27
CA GLY A 194 11.52 -4.31 7.68
C GLY A 194 11.46 -5.19 6.43
N TYR A 195 10.25 -5.40 5.91
CA TYR A 195 9.99 -6.27 4.76
C TYR A 195 10.78 -5.87 3.51
N CYS A 196 10.70 -4.60 3.11
CA CYS A 196 11.40 -4.11 1.93
C CYS A 196 12.93 -4.19 2.11
N GLY A 197 13.44 -3.79 3.28
CA GLY A 197 14.86 -3.84 3.58
C GLY A 197 15.42 -5.26 3.61
N GLY A 198 14.67 -6.22 4.15
CA GLY A 198 15.04 -7.63 4.15
C GLY A 198 15.14 -8.20 2.73
N ILE A 199 14.14 -7.95 1.88
CA ILE A 199 14.16 -8.40 0.48
C ILE A 199 15.28 -7.72 -0.31
N THR A 200 15.47 -6.40 -0.16
CA THR A 200 16.58 -5.69 -0.81
C THR A 200 17.93 -6.28 -0.40
N ASN A 201 18.11 -6.61 0.89
CA ASN A 201 19.33 -7.22 1.39
C ASN A 201 19.59 -8.60 0.76
N ILE A 202 18.54 -9.44 0.63
CA ILE A 202 18.65 -10.75 -0.04
C ILE A 202 19.08 -10.57 -1.50
N LEU A 203 18.43 -9.66 -2.24
CA LEU A 203 18.73 -9.43 -3.65
C LEU A 203 20.15 -8.89 -3.85
N VAL A 204 20.57 -7.91 -3.04
CA VAL A 204 21.93 -7.33 -3.11
C VAL A 204 22.98 -8.38 -2.76
N ASN A 205 22.75 -9.19 -1.72
CA ASN A 205 23.67 -10.28 -1.37
C ASN A 205 23.74 -11.36 -2.45
N GLY A 206 22.63 -11.62 -3.14
CA GLY A 206 22.59 -12.49 -4.31
C GLY A 206 23.42 -11.94 -5.46
N LEU A 207 23.24 -10.66 -5.81
CA LEU A 207 23.99 -9.99 -6.87
C LEU A 207 25.50 -9.96 -6.56
N ASN A 208 25.89 -9.68 -5.32
CA ASN A 208 27.29 -9.68 -4.89
C ASN A 208 27.98 -11.05 -4.95
N LYS A 209 27.21 -12.15 -5.11
CA LYS A 209 27.72 -13.51 -5.27
C LYS A 209 27.84 -13.95 -6.73
N LEU A 210 27.36 -13.13 -7.68
CA LEU A 210 27.47 -13.39 -9.12
C LEU A 210 28.81 -12.92 -9.70
N ASP A 211 29.58 -12.11 -8.95
CA ASP A 211 30.94 -11.66 -9.28
C ASP A 211 32.01 -12.73 -9.01
#